data_AF-A0A4D7YGX6-F1
#
_entry.id   AF-A0A4D7YGX6-F1
#
_cell.length_a   1.000
_cell.length_b   1.000
_cell.length_c   1.000
_cell.angle_alpha   90.00
_cell.angle_beta   90.00
_cell.angle_gamma   90.00
#
_symmetry.space_group_name_H-M   'P 1'
#
loop_
_entity.id
_entity.type
_entity.pdbx_description
1 polymer ?
#
loop_
_entity_poly.entity_id
_entity_poly.type
_entity_poly.pdbx_seq_one_letter_code
_entity_poly.pdbx_strand_id
1 'polypeptide(L)' 'MVSKTVWSSPQFTNSFPPLDRSGFTFEFLRRNDDYRLDYVAFFSRKGVVAKRNALKMLAIRWGLVFPAGS' A
#
# COMPACT_ATOMS: atom_id res chain seq x y z
N MET A 1 1.07 -25.38 -1.46
CA MET A 1 0.13 -24.64 -0.60
C MET A 1 0.98 -23.89 0.43
N VAL A 2 1.15 -22.56 0.29
CA VAL A 2 1.96 -21.78 1.25
C VAL A 2 1.17 -21.71 2.55
N SER A 3 1.67 -22.31 3.63
CA SER A 3 1.02 -22.32 4.94
C SER A 3 0.75 -20.89 5.40
N LYS A 4 -0.42 -20.66 6.00
CA LYS A 4 -0.86 -19.39 6.59
C LYS A 4 0.14 -18.81 7.61
N THR A 5 1.07 -19.63 8.10
CA THR A 5 2.12 -19.29 9.08
C THR A 5 3.46 -18.85 8.49
N VAL A 6 3.70 -19.01 7.19
CA VAL A 6 5.01 -18.64 6.58
C VAL A 6 5.33 -17.15 6.82
N TRP A 7 4.32 -16.30 6.67
CA TRP A 7 4.41 -14.84 6.86
C TRP A 7 4.57 -14.40 8.32
N SER A 8 4.30 -15.28 9.28
CA SER A 8 4.42 -15.01 10.72
C SER A 8 5.59 -15.76 11.36
N SER A 9 6.42 -16.41 10.54
CA SER A 9 7.54 -17.20 11.02
C SER A 9 8.72 -16.29 11.43
N PRO A 10 9.47 -16.63 12.48
CA PRO A 10 10.71 -15.93 12.83
C PRO A 10 11.73 -15.90 11.66
N GLN A 11 11.73 -16.94 10.84
CA GLN A 11 12.58 -17.05 9.65
C GLN A 11 12.30 -15.95 8.63
N PHE A 12 11.03 -15.56 8.47
CA PHE A 12 10.65 -14.46 7.59
C PHE A 12 11.19 -13.12 8.11
N THR A 13 11.02 -12.83 9.40
CA THR A 13 11.56 -11.61 10.04
C THR A 13 13.08 -11.50 9.89
N ASN A 14 13.80 -12.62 10.06
CA ASN A 14 15.26 -12.63 9.98
C ASN A 14 15.80 -12.52 8.54
N SER A 15 15.03 -12.98 7.55
CA SER A 15 15.44 -12.98 6.14
C SER A 15 15.14 -11.66 5.43
N PHE A 16 14.32 -10.79 6.02
CA PHE A 16 13.86 -9.52 5.42
C PHE A 16 13.94 -8.29 6.37
N PRO A 17 15.12 -7.87 6.86
CA PRO A 17 15.25 -6.63 7.64
C PRO A 17 15.38 -5.38 6.74
N PRO A 18 14.83 -4.18 7.08
CA PRO A 18 13.96 -3.79 8.19
C PRO A 18 12.55 -3.38 7.68
N LEU A 19 12.00 -4.07 6.69
CA LEU A 19 10.62 -3.77 6.31
C LEU A 19 9.72 -4.42 7.37
N ASP A 20 9.04 -3.59 8.16
CA ASP A 20 7.92 -4.06 8.95
C ASP A 20 6.86 -4.69 8.03
N ARG A 21 5.89 -5.38 8.61
CA ARG A 21 4.87 -6.10 7.85
C ARG A 21 4.14 -5.21 6.84
N SER A 22 3.92 -3.94 7.20
CA SER A 22 3.34 -2.92 6.32
C SER A 22 4.26 -2.58 5.15
N GLY A 23 5.54 -2.33 5.41
CA GLY A 23 6.55 -2.04 4.39
C GLY A 23 6.68 -3.18 3.39
N PHE A 24 6.70 -4.43 3.86
CA PHE A 24 6.75 -5.58 2.96
C PHE A 24 5.50 -5.69 2.10
N THR A 25 4.30 -5.51 2.67
CA THR A 25 3.05 -5.54 1.90
C THR A 25 3.00 -4.42 0.85
N PHE A 26 3.53 -3.24 1.21
CA PHE A 26 3.61 -2.10 0.31
C PHE A 26 4.53 -2.37 -0.89
N GLU A 27 5.58 -3.17 -0.74
CA GLU A 27 6.46 -3.56 -1.85
C GLU A 27 5.71 -4.34 -2.95
N PHE A 28 4.75 -5.19 -2.59
CA PHE A 28 3.90 -5.89 -3.57
C PHE A 28 2.93 -4.92 -4.22
N LEU A 29 2.28 -4.07 -3.41
CA LEU A 29 1.33 -3.09 -3.89
C LEU A 29 1.95 -2.13 -4.91
N ARG A 30 3.13 -1.55 -4.61
CA ARG A 30 3.78 -0.59 -5.52
C ARG A 30 4.27 -1.19 -6.85
N ARG A 31 4.31 -2.53 -6.95
CA ARG A 31 4.65 -3.28 -8.17
C ARG A 31 3.41 -3.77 -8.93
N ASN A 32 2.21 -3.60 -8.38
CA ASN A 32 0.98 -3.90 -9.08
C ASN A 32 0.68 -2.80 -10.12
N ASP A 33 0.49 -3.17 -11.39
CA ASP A 33 0.29 -2.21 -12.47
C ASP A 33 -1.00 -1.42 -12.36
N ASP A 34 -2.09 -2.04 -11.91
CA ASP A 34 -3.36 -1.34 -11.67
C ASP A 34 -3.21 -0.30 -10.56
N TYR A 35 -2.47 -0.62 -9.49
CA TYR A 35 -2.17 0.34 -8.43
C TYR A 35 -1.34 1.50 -8.97
N ARG A 36 -0.34 1.24 -9.82
CA ARG A 36 0.49 2.29 -10.42
C ARG A 36 -0.35 3.22 -11.29
N LEU A 37 -1.25 2.69 -12.11
CA LEU A 37 -2.16 3.47 -12.95
C LEU A 37 -3.10 4.32 -12.10
N ASP A 38 -3.72 3.73 -11.08
CA ASP A 38 -4.60 4.45 -10.14
C ASP A 38 -3.86 5.57 -9.38
N TYR A 39 -2.63 5.28 -8.93
CA TYR A 39 -1.80 6.23 -8.20
C TYR A 39 -1.40 7.41 -9.09
N VAL A 40 -0.97 7.16 -10.34
CA VAL A 40 -0.69 8.23 -11.32
C VAL A 40 -1.94 9.06 -11.60
N ALA A 41 -3.09 8.41 -11.81
CA ALA A 41 -4.36 9.10 -12.04
C ALA A 41 -4.79 9.97 -10.85
N PHE A 42 -4.51 9.54 -9.61
CA PHE A 42 -4.69 10.33 -8.40
C PHE A 42 -3.78 11.58 -8.42
N PHE A 43 -2.49 11.44 -8.72
CA PHE A 43 -1.55 12.56 -8.77
C PHE A 43 -1.92 13.63 -9.81
N SER A 44 -2.54 13.22 -10.92
CA SER A 44 -3.01 14.15 -11.96
C SER A 44 -4.25 14.96 -11.56
N ARG A 45 -4.95 14.64 -10.45
CA ARG A 45 -6.16 15.37 -10.04
C ARG A 45 -5.82 16.78 -9.55
N LYS A 46 -6.62 17.76 -9.98
CA LYS A 46 -6.52 19.16 -9.55
C LYS A 46 -7.69 19.52 -8.63
N GLY A 47 -7.47 20.46 -7.71
CA GLY A 47 -8.48 20.92 -6.75
C GLY A 47 -8.55 20.07 -5.48
N VAL A 48 -8.75 20.73 -4.34
CA VAL A 48 -8.68 20.13 -3.00
C VAL A 48 -9.75 19.05 -2.80
N VAL A 49 -11.00 19.34 -3.18
CA VAL A 49 -12.13 18.41 -3.02
C VAL A 49 -11.95 17.16 -3.88
N ALA A 50 -11.58 17.34 -5.16
CA ALA A 50 -11.35 16.23 -6.08
C ALA A 50 -10.17 15.36 -5.62
N LYS A 51 -9.07 15.96 -5.15
CA LYS A 51 -7.95 15.21 -4.55
C LYS A 51 -8.37 14.44 -3.31
N ARG A 52 -9.16 15.03 -2.40
CA ARG A 52 -9.62 14.35 -1.19
C ARG A 52 -10.51 13.15 -1.50
N ASN A 53 -11.44 13.29 -2.44
CA ASN A 53 -12.31 12.19 -2.88
C ASN A 53 -11.50 11.09 -3.55
N ALA A 54 -10.56 11.44 -4.43
CA ALA A 54 -9.69 10.48 -5.10
C ALA A 54 -8.79 9.74 -4.10
N LEU A 55 -8.23 10.42 -3.10
CA LEU A 55 -7.44 9.78 -2.03
C LEU A 55 -8.29 8.78 -1.24
N LYS A 56 -9.53 9.13 -0.90
CA LYS A 56 -10.46 8.23 -0.19
C LYS A 56 -10.77 6.98 -1.03
N MET A 57 -11.01 7.14 -2.33
CA MET A 57 -11.26 6.00 -3.23
C MET A 57 -10.03 5.11 -3.37
N LEU A 58 -8.84 5.69 -3.54
CA LEU A 58 -7.57 4.95 -3.61
C LEU A 58 -7.33 4.15 -2.33
N ALA A 59 -7.57 4.78 -1.17
CA ALA A 59 -7.43 4.14 0.14
C ALA A 59 -8.37 2.94 0.32
N ILE A 60 -9.66 3.11 -0.04
CA ILE A 60 -10.66 2.03 0.07
C ILE A 60 -10.32 0.87 -0.87
N ARG A 61 -9.96 1.15 -2.13
CA ARG A 61 -9.68 0.10 -3.12
C ARG A 61 -8.46 -0.74 -2.76
N TRP A 62 -7.41 -0.12 -2.27
CA TRP A 62 -6.11 -0.76 -2.04
C TRP A 62 -5.81 -1.07 -0.57
N GLY A 63 -6.74 -0.78 0.34
CA GLY A 63 -6.58 -1.02 1.78
C GLY A 63 -5.49 -0.17 2.42
N LEU A 64 -5.30 1.06 1.95
CA LEU A 64 -4.26 1.96 2.45
C LEU A 64 -4.77 2.84 3.60
N VAL A 65 -3.88 3.08 4.56
CA VAL A 65 -4.06 4.11 5.58
C VAL A 65 -2.91 5.10 5.40
N PHE A 66 -3.25 6.37 5.14
CA PHE A 66 -2.28 7.44 5.12
C PHE A 66 -2.25 8.09 6.50
N PRO A 67 -1.07 8.45 7.04
CA PRO A 67 -1.00 9.27 8.23
C PRO A 67 -1.82 10.54 8.00
N ALA A 68 -2.74 10.85 8.93
CA ALA A 68 -3.31 12.20 8.96
C ALA A 68 -2.14 13.15 9.20
N GLY A 69 -1.90 14.08 8.28
CA GLY A 69 -0.79 15.03 8.40
C GLY A 69 -0.88 15.75 9.74
N SER A 70 0.25 15.75 10.47
CA SER A 70 0.55 16.65 11.58
C SER A 70 0.59 18.10 11.13
#